data_AF-A0A9E6EPR1-F1
#
_entry.id   AF-A0A9E6EPR1-F1
#
_cell.length_a   1.000
_cell.length_b   1.000
_cell.length_c   1.000
_cell.angle_alpha   90.00
_cell.angle_beta   90.00
_cell.angle_gamma   90.00
#
_symmetry.space_group_name_H-M   'P 1'
#
loop_
_entity.id
_entity.type
_entity.pdbx_description
1 polymer ?
#
loop_
_entity_poly.entity_id
_entity_poly.type
_entity_poly.pdbx_seq_one_letter_code
_entity_poly.pdbx_strand_id
1 'polypeptide(L)'
;MSLSPFDETSMAEWHAFHAAALDRLDHLEEALASRDWPNLTGLLRWVATDLCAHNRAEELELLPLLEEVGAEALCEQLLSDHREIRERSGSLLATGDAGASPELTRALLSLIRQHIGTEEHLMLPLLRGKSLYTGADVNAEGYRILEKRLLAPETWSFIVQAPMVARGRKPGQFLMVAPFEKSERIPLTLADGDARGGWIRFIMVEVGATTRAMGRLSAGDLLYAVAGPMGQPSELVEEGTVVLVAGGYGSAAILPAAKALKARGQRVITILGGRSRERVLLAEELELASDELIITTDDGTKGRKGIVTQPLAEILEREPVAEVVAVGPMPMMQAVSEATRERGIFTLVSLNALMVDGTGMCGGCRVSVGGEMKFACFDGPDFDGHKVDFNMLRMRQNWYKESEGAARDHVCNLGLSRVPGTEADQPRIEPVADLDWQNLDLPSLKPAQRMKIPRQVAACQDPAIRVGNFSEVTLALNPGQARLEAARCLDCKVPKCVDGCPVNIDIPAFIREIAAGDPLAAARILKRSSSLPAVCGRVCPQEKQCEAKCVVGIKGEAVGIGRLERFAADALL
;
A
#
# COMPACT_ATOMS: atom_id res chain seq x y z
N MET A 1 15.19 6.42 13.90
CA MET A 1 16.22 7.48 13.77
C MET A 1 15.57 8.79 14.18
N SER A 2 16.20 9.55 15.08
CA SER A 2 15.67 10.81 15.61
C SER A 2 15.69 11.90 14.55
N LEU A 3 14.59 12.65 14.49
CA LEU A 3 14.37 13.86 13.70
C LEU A 3 15.52 14.87 13.96
N SER A 4 16.13 15.45 12.91
CA SER A 4 16.93 16.67 13.10
C SER A 4 16.05 17.89 12.82
N PRO A 5 16.02 18.90 13.70
CA PRO A 5 15.49 20.22 13.37
C PRO A 5 16.13 20.79 12.09
N PHE A 6 15.61 21.88 11.53
CA PHE A 6 16.43 22.82 10.75
C PHE A 6 17.50 23.34 11.73
N ASP A 7 18.58 22.57 11.78
CA ASP A 7 19.67 22.66 12.74
C ASP A 7 20.76 23.56 12.16
N GLU A 8 21.73 23.90 12.99
CA GLU A 8 22.84 24.79 12.59
C GLU A 8 23.64 24.23 11.40
N THR A 9 23.58 22.91 11.16
CA THR A 9 24.26 22.25 10.04
C THR A 9 23.53 22.50 8.72
N SER A 10 22.20 22.40 8.70
CA SER A 10 21.38 22.72 7.51
C SER A 10 21.43 24.20 7.16
N MET A 11 21.40 25.09 8.16
CA MET A 11 21.55 26.54 7.95
C MET A 11 22.92 26.91 7.39
N ALA A 12 23.97 26.18 7.74
CA ALA A 12 25.32 26.47 7.28
C ALA A 12 25.47 26.34 5.75
N GLU A 13 24.71 25.47 5.10
CA GLU A 13 24.74 25.31 3.64
C GLU A 13 24.10 26.52 2.93
N TRP A 14 22.95 27.00 3.41
CA TRP A 14 22.28 28.20 2.91
C TRP A 14 23.19 29.43 3.08
N HIS A 15 23.74 29.62 4.29
CA HIS A 15 24.68 30.72 4.56
C HIS A 15 25.94 30.64 3.69
N ALA A 16 26.49 29.44 3.47
CA ALA A 16 27.66 29.25 2.62
C ALA A 16 27.36 29.59 1.16
N PHE A 17 26.19 29.20 0.64
CA PHE A 17 25.77 29.58 -0.70
C PHE A 17 25.57 31.09 -0.82
N HIS A 18 24.89 31.74 0.13
CA HIS A 18 24.71 33.19 0.13
C HIS A 18 26.03 33.95 0.18
N ALA A 19 26.98 33.51 1.00
CA ALA A 19 28.33 34.09 1.03
C ALA A 19 29.06 33.95 -0.31
N ALA A 20 29.01 32.76 -0.94
CA ALA A 20 29.60 32.53 -2.25
C ALA A 20 28.88 33.31 -3.37
N ALA A 21 27.57 33.50 -3.25
CA ALA A 21 26.79 34.30 -4.17
C ALA A 21 27.19 35.77 -4.08
N LEU A 22 27.32 36.33 -2.88
CA LEU A 22 27.77 37.72 -2.69
C LEU A 22 29.16 37.98 -3.28
N ASP A 23 30.11 37.06 -3.08
CA ASP A 23 31.45 37.11 -3.70
C ASP A 23 31.38 37.09 -5.24
N ARG A 24 30.49 36.27 -5.82
CA ARG A 24 30.25 36.24 -7.27
C ARG A 24 29.61 37.54 -7.78
N LEU A 25 28.76 38.20 -7.00
CA LEU A 25 28.18 39.50 -7.37
C LEU A 25 29.25 40.60 -7.38
N ASP A 26 30.25 40.54 -6.48
CA ASP A 26 31.39 41.46 -6.49
C ASP A 26 32.21 41.30 -7.78
N HIS A 27 32.51 40.06 -8.18
CA HIS A 27 33.15 39.80 -9.48
C HIS A 27 32.32 40.26 -10.69
N LEU A 28 30.99 40.19 -10.60
CA LEU A 28 30.09 40.65 -11.65
C LEU A 28 30.12 42.19 -11.74
N GLU A 29 30.19 42.87 -10.61
CA GLU A 29 30.34 44.33 -10.52
C GLU A 29 31.69 44.80 -11.06
N GLU A 30 32.78 44.09 -10.77
CA GLU A 30 34.11 44.34 -11.34
C GLU A 30 34.15 44.12 -12.86
N ALA A 31 33.56 43.03 -13.35
CA ALA A 31 33.43 42.76 -14.78
C ALA A 31 32.63 43.86 -15.49
N LEU A 32 31.57 44.35 -14.86
CA LEU A 32 30.77 45.46 -15.37
C LEU A 32 31.55 46.78 -15.40
N ALA A 33 32.33 47.08 -14.35
CA ALA A 33 33.15 48.30 -14.27
C ALA A 33 34.30 48.31 -15.29
N SER A 34 34.93 47.14 -15.48
CA SER A 34 36.03 46.94 -16.43
C SER A 34 35.58 46.71 -17.88
N ARG A 35 34.25 46.58 -18.11
CA ARG A 35 33.65 46.26 -19.42
C ARG A 35 34.13 44.91 -19.99
N ASP A 36 34.36 43.93 -19.13
CA ASP A 36 34.71 42.56 -19.49
C ASP A 36 33.44 41.75 -19.82
N TRP A 37 32.92 41.95 -21.03
CA TRP A 37 31.65 41.36 -21.48
C TRP A 37 31.62 39.82 -21.48
N PRO A 38 32.67 39.09 -21.93
CA PRO A 38 32.66 37.64 -21.87
C PRO A 38 32.54 37.09 -20.44
N ASN A 39 33.26 37.70 -19.50
CA ASN A 39 33.19 37.32 -18.09
C ASN A 39 31.81 37.67 -17.48
N LEU A 40 31.29 38.86 -17.80
CA LEU A 40 29.96 39.29 -17.40
C LEU A 40 28.86 38.33 -17.87
N THR A 41 28.91 37.88 -19.13
CA THR A 41 27.96 36.91 -19.69
C THR A 41 28.05 35.56 -18.99
N GLY A 42 29.26 35.10 -18.64
CA GLY A 42 29.47 33.88 -17.85
C GLY A 42 28.85 33.96 -16.45
N LEU A 43 29.04 35.08 -15.76
CA LEU A 43 28.49 35.33 -14.42
C LEU A 43 26.96 35.51 -14.45
N LEU A 44 26.41 36.17 -15.47
CA LEU A 44 24.94 36.26 -15.66
C LEU A 44 24.31 34.89 -15.95
N ARG A 45 25.03 33.97 -16.62
CA ARG A 45 24.55 32.60 -16.81
C ARG A 45 24.41 31.88 -15.48
N TRP A 46 25.39 32.01 -14.60
CA TRP A 46 25.33 31.45 -13.24
C TRP A 46 24.11 31.96 -12.46
N VAL A 47 23.76 33.25 -12.59
CA VAL A 47 22.53 33.80 -11.99
C VAL A 47 21.28 33.08 -12.53
N ALA A 48 21.19 32.90 -13.85
CA ALA A 48 20.05 32.27 -14.49
C ALA A 48 19.94 30.75 -14.25
N THR A 49 21.05 30.09 -13.92
CA THR A 49 21.09 28.64 -13.66
C THR A 49 21.13 28.33 -12.17
N ASP A 50 22.24 28.64 -11.51
CA ASP A 50 22.56 28.15 -10.18
C ASP A 50 21.83 28.93 -9.10
N LEU A 51 21.81 30.27 -9.19
CA LEU A 51 21.04 31.09 -8.25
C LEU A 51 19.54 30.82 -8.42
N CYS A 52 19.03 30.80 -9.65
CA CYS A 52 17.61 30.46 -9.87
C CYS A 52 17.23 29.05 -9.38
N ALA A 53 18.16 28.08 -9.42
CA ALA A 53 17.94 26.75 -8.86
C ALA A 53 17.95 26.76 -7.33
N HIS A 54 18.82 27.55 -6.71
CA HIS A 54 18.84 27.81 -5.27
C HIS A 54 17.51 28.44 -4.80
N ASN A 55 17.08 29.52 -5.45
CA ASN A 55 15.78 30.16 -5.19
C ASN A 55 14.59 29.19 -5.33
N ARG A 56 14.70 28.24 -6.28
CA ARG A 56 13.69 27.19 -6.44
C ARG A 56 13.68 26.20 -5.26
N ALA A 57 14.84 25.90 -4.70
CA ALA A 57 14.94 25.07 -3.49
C ALA A 57 14.35 25.81 -2.28
N GLU A 58 14.58 27.11 -2.15
CA GLU A 58 13.97 27.94 -1.09
C GLU A 58 12.45 27.96 -1.18
N GLU A 59 11.89 28.11 -2.40
CA GLU A 59 10.44 27.99 -2.66
C GLU A 59 9.85 26.67 -2.15
N LEU A 60 10.61 25.59 -2.22
CA LEU A 60 10.15 24.24 -1.87
C LEU A 60 10.38 23.89 -0.39
N GLU A 61 11.46 24.42 0.19
CA GLU A 61 11.97 23.99 1.48
C GLU A 61 11.77 25.05 2.59
N LEU A 62 11.87 26.34 2.26
CA LEU A 62 11.91 27.42 3.25
C LEU A 62 10.64 28.27 3.26
N LEU A 63 10.09 28.63 2.10
CA LEU A 63 8.88 29.46 2.05
C LEU A 63 7.65 28.83 2.72
N PRO A 64 7.40 27.51 2.62
CA PRO A 64 6.32 26.88 3.38
C PRO A 64 6.47 27.05 4.89
N LEU A 65 7.71 27.11 5.40
CA LEU A 65 7.97 27.36 6.83
C LEU A 65 7.71 28.82 7.22
N LEU A 66 7.91 29.77 6.31
CA LEU A 66 7.63 31.18 6.53
C LEU A 66 6.11 31.47 6.58
N GLU A 67 5.32 30.85 5.70
CA GLU A 67 3.87 30.94 5.75
C GLU A 67 3.34 30.44 7.10
N GLU A 68 3.92 29.36 7.65
CA GLU A 68 3.53 28.81 8.96
C GLU A 68 3.81 29.71 10.16
N VAL A 69 4.78 30.64 10.07
CA VAL A 69 5.06 31.61 11.15
C VAL A 69 4.28 32.92 10.98
N GLY A 70 3.33 32.97 10.03
CA GLY A 70 2.54 34.17 9.74
C GLY A 70 3.38 35.27 9.05
N ALA A 71 4.35 34.86 8.22
CA ALA A 71 5.19 35.75 7.44
C ALA A 71 4.78 35.75 5.96
N GLU A 72 3.48 35.72 5.66
CA GLU A 72 2.96 35.65 4.28
C GLU A 72 3.44 36.83 3.41
N ALA A 73 3.50 38.04 3.99
CA ALA A 73 4.04 39.21 3.29
C ALA A 73 5.53 39.05 2.90
N LEU A 74 6.31 38.35 3.72
CA LEU A 74 7.71 38.05 3.43
C LEU A 74 7.81 36.99 2.33
N CYS A 75 6.95 35.96 2.35
CA CYS A 75 6.86 34.97 1.26
C CYS A 75 6.50 35.62 -0.08
N GLU A 76 5.51 36.50 -0.09
CA GLU A 76 5.10 37.22 -1.30
C GLU A 76 6.23 38.08 -1.85
N GLN A 77 6.98 38.76 -0.98
CA GLN A 77 8.16 39.53 -1.35
C GLN A 77 9.25 38.63 -1.97
N LEU A 78 9.65 37.55 -1.28
CA LEU A 78 10.68 36.62 -1.77
C LEU A 78 10.28 36.01 -3.12
N LEU A 79 9.04 35.55 -3.27
CA LEU A 79 8.52 35.04 -4.54
C LEU A 79 8.52 36.09 -5.65
N SER A 80 8.27 37.36 -5.31
CA SER A 80 8.35 38.47 -6.27
C SER A 80 9.80 38.68 -6.72
N ASP A 81 10.75 38.71 -5.78
CA ASP A 81 12.17 38.84 -6.07
C ASP A 81 12.67 37.68 -6.94
N HIS A 82 12.26 36.43 -6.66
CA HIS A 82 12.61 35.25 -7.45
C HIS A 82 12.18 35.37 -8.91
N ARG A 83 10.93 35.81 -9.14
CA ARG A 83 10.40 36.03 -10.49
C ARG A 83 11.20 37.12 -11.19
N GLU A 84 11.45 38.23 -10.51
CA GLU A 84 12.14 39.37 -11.10
C GLU A 84 13.61 39.09 -11.41
N ILE A 85 14.32 38.36 -10.53
CA ILE A 85 15.69 37.88 -10.77
C ILE A 85 15.73 36.99 -12.01
N ARG A 86 14.79 36.04 -12.14
CA ARG A 86 14.69 35.12 -13.28
C ARG A 86 14.41 35.86 -14.59
N GLU A 87 13.47 36.79 -14.58
CA GLU A 87 13.10 37.58 -15.76
C GLU A 87 14.24 38.50 -16.22
N ARG A 88 14.84 39.24 -15.29
CA ARG A 88 15.93 40.19 -15.61
C ARG A 88 17.19 39.47 -16.06
N SER A 89 17.57 38.36 -15.42
CA SER A 89 18.73 37.56 -15.84
C SER A 89 18.51 36.92 -17.21
N GLY A 90 17.31 36.37 -17.46
CA GLY A 90 16.94 35.83 -18.78
C GLY A 90 16.96 36.90 -19.88
N SER A 91 16.42 38.10 -19.60
CA SER A 91 16.42 39.21 -20.54
C SER A 91 17.83 39.70 -20.89
N LEU A 92 18.73 39.79 -19.90
CA LEU A 92 20.12 40.21 -20.13
C LEU A 92 20.92 39.17 -20.92
N LEU A 93 20.62 37.88 -20.76
CA LEU A 93 21.26 36.82 -21.55
C LEU A 93 20.74 36.77 -22.99
N ALA A 94 19.47 37.11 -23.20
CA ALA A 94 18.86 37.12 -24.53
C ALA A 94 19.41 38.23 -25.45
N THR A 95 19.95 39.32 -24.89
CA THR A 95 20.50 40.46 -25.65
C THR A 95 21.98 40.31 -26.03
N GLY A 96 22.69 39.31 -25.50
CA GLY A 96 24.10 39.01 -25.80
C GLY A 96 25.08 40.14 -25.42
N ASP A 97 26.33 40.07 -25.94
CA ASP A 97 27.41 41.05 -25.67
C ASP A 97 27.08 42.50 -26.08
N ALA A 98 26.01 42.70 -26.87
CA ALA A 98 25.58 44.00 -27.36
C ALA A 98 24.55 44.72 -26.44
N GLY A 99 24.13 44.11 -25.33
CA GLY A 99 22.93 44.57 -24.63
C GLY A 99 22.82 44.32 -23.12
N ALA A 100 23.92 44.22 -22.39
CA ALA A 100 23.91 44.45 -20.95
C ALA A 100 23.91 45.97 -20.72
N SER A 101 22.74 46.61 -20.71
CA SER A 101 22.63 47.99 -20.23
C SER A 101 23.27 48.04 -18.84
N PRO A 102 24.34 48.81 -18.62
CA PRO A 102 25.01 48.85 -17.32
C PRO A 102 24.05 49.24 -16.19
N GLU A 103 22.99 49.97 -16.51
CA GLU A 103 21.92 50.32 -15.58
C GLU A 103 21.06 49.11 -15.21
N LEU A 104 20.65 48.29 -16.18
CA LEU A 104 19.87 47.07 -15.93
C LEU A 104 20.67 46.02 -15.18
N THR A 105 21.95 45.84 -15.52
CA THR A 105 22.84 44.93 -14.79
C THR A 105 23.04 45.39 -13.36
N ARG A 106 23.29 46.68 -13.10
CA ARG A 106 23.36 47.22 -11.72
C ARG A 106 22.05 47.03 -10.96
N ALA A 107 20.91 47.23 -11.63
CA ALA A 107 19.61 47.04 -11.01
C ALA A 107 19.35 45.57 -10.63
N LEU A 108 19.78 44.61 -11.46
CA LEU A 108 19.74 43.19 -11.12
C LEU A 108 20.67 42.86 -9.95
N LEU A 109 21.91 43.37 -9.94
CA LEU A 109 22.84 43.14 -8.83
C LEU A 109 22.29 43.68 -7.50
N SER A 110 21.74 44.88 -7.52
CA SER A 110 21.11 45.49 -6.35
C SER A 110 19.95 44.65 -5.82
N LEU A 111 19.11 44.14 -6.72
CA LEU A 111 17.99 43.27 -6.37
C LEU A 111 18.47 41.98 -5.69
N ILE A 112 19.45 41.29 -6.28
CA ILE A 112 19.99 40.04 -5.73
C ILE A 112 20.62 40.29 -4.35
N ARG A 113 21.40 41.36 -4.18
CA ARG A 113 22.00 41.69 -2.87
C ARG A 113 20.94 41.99 -1.82
N GLN A 114 19.89 42.72 -2.18
CA GLN A 114 18.78 43.00 -1.27
C GLN A 114 18.00 41.73 -0.91
N HIS A 115 17.78 40.87 -1.90
CA HIS A 115 17.09 39.60 -1.75
C HIS A 115 17.85 38.65 -0.80
N ILE A 116 19.14 38.39 -1.06
CA ILE A 116 20.00 37.62 -0.14
C ILE A 116 20.06 38.27 1.25
N GLY A 117 20.08 39.60 1.31
CA GLY A 117 20.01 40.34 2.57
C GLY A 117 18.72 40.04 3.35
N THR A 118 17.57 40.03 2.68
CA THR A 118 16.27 39.65 3.27
C THR A 118 16.31 38.20 3.77
N GLU A 119 16.91 37.29 3.02
CA GLU A 119 17.02 35.88 3.39
C GLU A 119 17.85 35.67 4.65
N GLU A 120 19.04 36.28 4.68
CA GLU A 120 19.98 36.21 5.80
C GLU A 120 19.47 36.85 7.09
N HIS A 121 18.82 38.02 6.98
CA HIS A 121 18.48 38.83 8.15
C HIS A 121 17.04 38.64 8.63
N LEU A 122 16.15 38.13 7.78
CA LEU A 122 14.74 37.92 8.12
C LEU A 122 14.32 36.45 7.97
N MET A 123 14.50 35.84 6.81
CA MET A 123 14.02 34.46 6.58
C MET A 123 14.71 33.45 7.48
N LEU A 124 16.03 33.27 7.34
CA LEU A 124 16.78 32.23 8.05
C LEU A 124 16.67 32.37 9.59
N PRO A 125 16.70 33.58 10.19
CA PRO A 125 16.44 33.75 11.62
C PRO A 125 15.03 33.33 12.06
N LEU A 126 14.00 33.62 11.26
CA LEU A 126 12.62 33.21 11.55
C LEU A 126 12.45 31.67 11.51
N LEU A 127 13.27 31.01 10.70
CA LEU A 127 13.22 29.56 10.48
C LEU A 127 14.07 28.76 11.48
N ARG A 128 14.86 29.40 12.34
CA ARG A 128 15.72 28.72 13.32
C ARG A 128 14.92 27.80 14.24
N GLY A 129 15.27 26.51 14.26
CA GLY A 129 14.59 25.49 15.07
C GLY A 129 13.22 25.04 14.56
N LYS A 130 12.81 25.45 13.35
CA LYS A 130 11.66 24.87 12.64
C LYS A 130 12.12 23.61 11.91
N SER A 131 11.23 22.74 11.46
CA SER A 131 11.61 21.56 10.65
C SER A 131 10.40 21.10 9.88
N LEU A 132 10.60 20.82 8.59
CA LEU A 132 9.63 20.10 7.79
C LEU A 132 9.96 18.60 7.85
N TYR A 133 8.94 17.74 7.95
CA TYR A 133 9.06 16.34 7.53
C TYR A 133 9.36 16.31 6.02
N THR A 134 10.65 16.40 5.66
CA THR A 134 11.13 16.42 4.28
C THR A 134 12.19 15.35 4.10
N GLY A 135 11.80 14.34 3.35
CA GLY A 135 12.71 13.46 2.65
C GLY A 135 11.85 12.68 1.68
N ALA A 136 12.20 12.69 0.40
CA ALA A 136 11.60 11.79 -0.58
C ALA A 136 11.71 10.31 -0.13
N ASP A 137 12.67 10.02 0.77
CA ASP A 137 12.95 8.71 1.35
C ASP A 137 12.15 8.36 2.61
N VAL A 138 11.38 9.30 3.21
CA VAL A 138 10.67 9.05 4.49
C VAL A 138 9.69 7.87 4.39
N ASN A 139 9.20 7.58 3.18
CA ASN A 139 8.27 6.50 2.92
C ASN A 139 8.80 5.47 1.88
N ALA A 140 10.13 5.37 1.69
CA ALA A 140 10.70 4.42 0.72
C ALA A 140 10.29 2.96 1.00
N GLU A 141 10.07 2.61 2.27
CA GLU A 141 9.62 1.29 2.72
C GLU A 141 8.09 1.20 2.96
N GLY A 142 7.34 2.30 2.78
CA GLY A 142 5.91 2.42 3.06
C GLY A 142 5.56 3.58 3.99
N TYR A 143 4.26 3.76 4.29
CA TYR A 143 3.71 4.89 5.05
C TYR A 143 3.38 4.46 6.49
N ARG A 144 4.04 5.08 7.47
CA ARG A 144 3.91 4.68 8.88
C ARG A 144 2.58 5.08 9.49
N ILE A 145 1.92 4.13 10.16
CA ILE A 145 0.77 4.38 11.02
C ILE A 145 1.28 4.96 12.34
N LEU A 146 0.99 6.23 12.60
CA LEU A 146 1.37 6.92 13.83
C LEU A 146 0.41 6.61 14.97
N GLU A 147 -0.89 6.59 14.67
CA GLU A 147 -1.94 6.28 15.63
C GLU A 147 -3.05 5.46 14.95
N LYS A 148 -3.62 4.52 15.71
CA LYS A 148 -4.86 3.85 15.35
C LYS A 148 -5.80 3.80 16.56
N ARG A 149 -7.02 4.29 16.38
CA ARG A 149 -8.02 4.39 17.44
C ARG A 149 -9.36 3.81 16.99
N LEU A 150 -9.98 2.97 17.82
CA LEU A 150 -11.34 2.49 17.59
C LEU A 150 -12.33 3.63 17.90
N LEU A 151 -13.16 4.01 16.93
CA LEU A 151 -14.19 5.04 17.10
C LEU A 151 -15.57 4.43 17.42
N ALA A 152 -15.88 3.32 16.77
CA ALA A 152 -17.12 2.56 16.92
C ALA A 152 -16.82 1.10 16.58
N PRO A 153 -17.73 0.13 16.84
CA PRO A 153 -17.52 -1.24 16.39
C PRO A 153 -17.14 -1.29 14.91
N GLU A 154 -16.03 -1.97 14.59
CA GLU A 154 -15.51 -2.14 13.22
C GLU A 154 -15.12 -0.82 12.52
N THR A 155 -15.01 0.30 13.24
CA THR A 155 -14.72 1.62 12.67
C THR A 155 -13.50 2.22 13.33
N TRP A 156 -12.48 2.49 12.53
CA TRP A 156 -11.15 2.89 12.98
C TRP A 156 -10.77 4.26 12.44
N SER A 157 -10.18 5.08 13.29
CA SER A 157 -9.42 6.27 12.90
C SER A 157 -7.96 5.89 12.76
N PHE A 158 -7.34 6.31 11.66
CA PHE A 158 -5.90 6.18 11.44
C PHE A 158 -5.29 7.57 11.34
N ILE A 159 -4.12 7.75 11.95
CA ILE A 159 -3.20 8.85 11.67
C ILE A 159 -1.98 8.23 11.01
N VAL A 160 -1.66 8.68 9.81
CA VAL A 160 -0.59 8.12 8.97
C VAL A 160 0.36 9.22 8.56
N GLN A 161 1.66 8.95 8.63
CA GLN A 161 2.70 9.84 8.13
C GLN A 161 2.64 9.89 6.60
N ALA A 162 2.25 11.03 6.04
CA ALA A 162 2.14 11.24 4.60
C ALA A 162 2.34 12.73 4.26
N PRO A 163 3.57 13.27 4.34
CA PRO A 163 3.81 14.71 4.30
C PRO A 163 3.32 15.41 3.03
N MET A 164 3.57 14.81 1.86
CA MET A 164 3.13 15.37 0.58
C MET A 164 1.60 15.45 0.47
N VAL A 165 0.91 14.41 0.96
CA VAL A 165 -0.56 14.38 0.98
C VAL A 165 -1.10 15.43 1.96
N ALA A 166 -0.48 15.54 3.13
CA ALA A 166 -0.88 16.48 4.17
C ALA A 166 -0.79 17.95 3.72
N ARG A 167 0.23 18.31 2.95
CA ARG A 167 0.40 19.67 2.39
C ARG A 167 -0.59 20.01 1.28
N GLY A 168 -0.87 19.05 0.40
CA GLY A 168 -1.76 19.30 -0.74
C GLY A 168 -3.26 19.29 -0.41
N ARG A 169 -3.64 18.81 0.78
CA ARG A 169 -5.03 18.49 1.11
C ARG A 169 -5.95 19.72 1.06
N LYS A 170 -7.14 19.54 0.49
CA LYS A 170 -8.24 20.50 0.55
C LYS A 170 -9.55 19.76 0.91
N PRO A 171 -10.57 20.45 1.44
CA PRO A 171 -11.89 19.85 1.67
C PRO A 171 -12.44 19.20 0.40
N GLY A 172 -13.16 18.08 0.53
CA GLY A 172 -13.71 17.30 -0.60
C GLY A 172 -12.77 16.27 -1.21
N GLN A 173 -11.47 16.37 -0.96
CA GLN A 173 -10.49 15.44 -1.50
C GLN A 173 -10.41 14.13 -0.71
N PHE A 174 -9.87 13.11 -1.38
CA PHE A 174 -9.68 11.78 -0.82
C PHE A 174 -8.26 11.27 -1.13
N LEU A 175 -7.95 10.05 -0.67
CA LEU A 175 -6.72 9.35 -0.98
C LEU A 175 -6.99 7.91 -1.42
N MET A 176 -6.07 7.31 -2.17
CA MET A 176 -6.05 5.87 -2.44
C MET A 176 -5.06 5.20 -1.50
N VAL A 177 -5.46 4.07 -0.91
CA VAL A 177 -4.61 3.25 -0.03
C VAL A 177 -4.51 1.83 -0.58
N ALA A 178 -3.29 1.30 -0.65
CA ALA A 178 -3.05 -0.14 -0.70
C ALA A 178 -2.33 -0.54 0.61
N PRO A 179 -2.99 -1.21 1.57
CA PRO A 179 -2.36 -1.51 2.85
C PRO A 179 -1.21 -2.51 2.73
N PHE A 180 -1.25 -3.42 1.75
CA PHE A 180 -0.25 -4.46 1.52
C PHE A 180 0.16 -4.54 0.04
N GLU A 181 1.34 -5.07 -0.26
CA GLU A 181 1.88 -5.21 -1.63
C GLU A 181 0.91 -5.90 -2.60
N LYS A 182 0.20 -6.94 -2.14
CA LYS A 182 -0.75 -7.74 -2.93
C LYS A 182 -2.22 -7.36 -2.70
N SER A 183 -2.48 -6.28 -1.98
CA SER A 183 -3.86 -5.82 -1.72
C SER A 183 -4.40 -4.97 -2.86
N GLU A 184 -5.73 -4.90 -2.97
CA GLU A 184 -6.38 -3.94 -3.86
C GLU A 184 -6.21 -2.50 -3.35
N ARG A 185 -6.40 -1.53 -4.24
CA ARG A 185 -6.41 -0.11 -3.90
C ARG A 185 -7.82 0.33 -3.53
N ILE A 186 -7.99 0.98 -2.39
CA ILE A 186 -9.28 1.48 -1.92
C ILE A 186 -9.27 3.00 -1.71
N PRO A 187 -10.35 3.73 -2.09
CA PRO A 187 -10.48 5.15 -1.78
C PRO A 187 -10.89 5.35 -0.32
N LEU A 188 -10.25 6.29 0.36
CA LEU A 188 -10.59 6.72 1.72
C LEU A 188 -10.58 8.25 1.81
N THR A 189 -11.52 8.81 2.55
CA THR A 189 -11.67 10.25 2.69
C THR A 189 -10.61 10.85 3.62
N LEU A 190 -10.07 12.01 3.23
CA LEU A 190 -9.19 12.82 4.09
C LEU A 190 -10.02 13.55 5.13
N ALA A 191 -10.06 13.02 6.36
CA ALA A 191 -10.84 13.59 7.46
C ALA A 191 -10.14 14.76 8.15
N ASP A 192 -8.81 14.71 8.24
CA ASP A 192 -7.98 15.79 8.76
C ASP A 192 -6.53 15.61 8.30
N GLY A 193 -5.67 16.55 8.67
CA GLY A 193 -4.23 16.41 8.49
C GLY A 193 -3.48 17.63 9.01
N ASP A 194 -2.19 17.46 9.19
CA ASP A 194 -1.27 18.50 9.63
C ASP A 194 -0.13 18.59 8.62
N ALA A 195 -0.10 19.70 7.88
CA ALA A 195 0.94 19.96 6.90
C ALA A 195 2.33 20.04 7.55
N ARG A 196 2.40 20.63 8.76
CA ARG A 196 3.62 20.78 9.56
C ARG A 196 4.05 19.46 10.17
N GLY A 197 3.10 18.77 10.80
CA GLY A 197 3.28 17.45 11.40
C GLY A 197 3.49 16.32 10.38
N GLY A 198 3.26 16.57 9.09
CA GLY A 198 3.47 15.62 8.01
C GLY A 198 2.54 14.41 8.06
N TRP A 199 1.35 14.54 8.63
CA TRP A 199 0.42 13.43 8.82
C TRP A 199 -0.99 13.73 8.30
N ILE A 200 -1.70 12.67 7.94
CA ILE A 200 -3.10 12.70 7.51
C ILE A 200 -3.94 11.81 8.43
N ARG A 201 -5.21 12.16 8.59
CA ARG A 201 -6.21 11.37 9.31
C ARG A 201 -7.30 10.91 8.35
N PHE A 202 -7.63 9.63 8.39
CA PHE A 202 -8.78 9.08 7.68
C PHE A 202 -9.52 8.07 8.56
N ILE A 203 -10.78 7.81 8.22
CA ILE A 203 -11.65 6.86 8.92
C ILE A 203 -11.99 5.70 8.00
N MET A 204 -11.87 4.48 8.51
CA MET A 204 -12.15 3.25 7.79
C MET A 204 -13.17 2.41 8.56
N VAL A 205 -14.14 1.85 7.84
CA VAL A 205 -15.08 0.85 8.35
C VAL A 205 -14.73 -0.52 7.77
N GLU A 206 -14.71 -1.57 8.59
CA GLU A 206 -14.48 -2.94 8.11
C GLU A 206 -15.70 -3.51 7.39
N VAL A 207 -15.68 -3.46 6.06
CA VAL A 207 -16.79 -3.92 5.21
C VAL A 207 -16.42 -5.09 4.28
N GLY A 208 -15.15 -5.22 3.93
CA GLY A 208 -14.63 -6.24 3.02
C GLY A 208 -13.26 -6.79 3.42
N ALA A 209 -12.68 -7.65 2.58
CA ALA A 209 -11.42 -8.35 2.85
C ALA A 209 -10.26 -7.38 3.18
N THR A 210 -10.06 -6.38 2.33
CA THR A 210 -8.98 -5.38 2.47
C THR A 210 -9.12 -4.55 3.75
N THR A 211 -10.32 -4.01 4.03
CA THR A 211 -10.56 -3.23 5.25
C THR A 211 -10.46 -4.08 6.53
N ARG A 212 -10.88 -5.36 6.50
CA ARG A 212 -10.73 -6.28 7.64
C ARG A 212 -9.26 -6.62 7.90
N ALA A 213 -8.48 -6.81 6.84
CA ALA A 213 -7.04 -7.05 6.96
C ALA A 213 -6.32 -5.81 7.51
N MET A 214 -6.64 -4.61 6.99
CA MET A 214 -6.13 -3.34 7.50
C MET A 214 -6.59 -3.05 8.95
N GLY A 215 -7.77 -3.54 9.32
CA GLY A 215 -8.30 -3.55 10.69
C GLY A 215 -7.43 -4.34 11.68
N ARG A 216 -6.48 -5.16 11.22
CA ARG A 216 -5.53 -5.90 12.08
C ARG A 216 -4.19 -5.19 12.28
N LEU A 217 -3.90 -4.16 11.48
CA LEU A 217 -2.69 -3.35 11.64
C LEU A 217 -2.72 -2.55 12.95
N SER A 218 -1.55 -2.23 13.48
CA SER A 218 -1.35 -1.46 14.71
C SER A 218 -0.56 -0.18 14.43
N ALA A 219 -0.54 0.74 15.39
CA ALA A 219 0.40 1.85 15.34
C ALA A 219 1.84 1.31 15.31
N GLY A 220 2.68 1.91 14.46
CA GLY A 220 4.03 1.44 14.16
C GLY A 220 4.14 0.61 12.88
N ASP A 221 3.06 -0.02 12.43
CA ASP A 221 3.03 -0.76 11.15
C ASP A 221 3.07 0.20 9.95
N LEU A 222 3.36 -0.36 8.78
CA LEU A 222 3.43 0.37 7.51
C LEU A 222 2.24 0.01 6.62
N LEU A 223 1.67 1.02 5.96
CA LEU A 223 0.85 0.84 4.77
C LEU A 223 1.76 0.80 3.56
N TYR A 224 1.56 -0.17 2.67
CA TYR A 224 2.41 -0.34 1.49
C TYR A 224 2.41 0.90 0.58
N ALA A 225 1.23 1.46 0.27
CA ALA A 225 1.13 2.67 -0.54
C ALA A 225 -0.04 3.57 -0.14
N VAL A 226 0.22 4.88 -0.20
CA VAL A 226 -0.76 5.95 -0.03
C VAL A 226 -0.55 6.95 -1.17
N ALA A 227 -1.61 7.26 -1.91
CA ALA A 227 -1.56 8.22 -3.00
C ALA A 227 -2.65 9.28 -2.84
N GLY A 228 -2.27 10.55 -2.87
CA GLY A 228 -3.19 11.67 -2.77
C GLY A 228 -2.49 13.02 -2.57
N PRO A 229 -3.28 14.09 -2.33
CA PRO A 229 -4.73 14.08 -2.39
C PRO A 229 -5.25 13.90 -3.83
N MET A 230 -6.46 13.35 -3.97
CA MET A 230 -7.15 13.12 -5.23
C MET A 230 -8.55 13.72 -5.20
N GLY A 231 -9.13 13.92 -6.38
CA GLY A 231 -10.40 14.63 -6.55
C GLY A 231 -10.25 16.14 -6.55
N GLN A 232 -11.29 16.80 -7.04
CA GLN A 232 -11.47 18.24 -6.95
C GLN A 232 -11.80 18.65 -5.51
N PRO A 233 -11.26 19.77 -5.03
CA PRO A 233 -11.73 20.36 -3.79
C PRO A 233 -13.22 20.69 -3.84
N SER A 234 -13.93 20.60 -2.72
CA SER A 234 -15.33 21.02 -2.64
C SER A 234 -15.47 22.50 -2.97
N GLU A 235 -16.30 22.81 -3.95
CA GLU A 235 -16.76 24.18 -4.23
C GLU A 235 -17.92 24.49 -3.30
N LEU A 236 -17.63 25.27 -2.25
CA LEU A 236 -18.61 25.65 -1.23
C LEU A 236 -19.02 27.11 -1.42
N VAL A 237 -20.28 27.43 -1.13
CA VAL A 237 -20.78 28.81 -1.25
C VAL A 237 -20.00 29.82 -0.40
N GLU A 238 -19.89 31.05 -0.93
CA GLU A 238 -19.16 32.14 -0.27
C GLU A 238 -19.98 32.85 0.81
N GLU A 239 -21.31 32.82 0.71
CA GLU A 239 -22.23 33.48 1.64
C GLU A 239 -23.51 32.67 1.88
N GLY A 240 -24.04 32.76 3.10
CA GLY A 240 -25.34 32.22 3.49
C GLY A 240 -25.25 31.04 4.47
N THR A 241 -26.40 30.46 4.77
CA THR A 241 -26.49 29.28 5.64
C THR A 241 -26.17 28.02 4.84
N VAL A 242 -25.21 27.23 5.32
CA VAL A 242 -24.85 25.92 4.73
C VAL A 242 -25.28 24.81 5.68
N VAL A 243 -26.00 23.82 5.14
CA VAL A 243 -26.42 22.63 5.89
C VAL A 243 -25.58 21.42 5.48
N LEU A 244 -24.81 20.88 6.41
CA LEU A 244 -23.98 19.69 6.21
C LEU A 244 -24.73 18.45 6.73
N VAL A 245 -25.03 17.49 5.88
CA VAL A 245 -25.75 16.27 6.23
C VAL A 245 -24.84 15.06 6.08
N ALA A 246 -24.57 14.36 7.18
CA ALA A 246 -23.69 13.19 7.15
C ALA A 246 -24.27 11.94 7.81
N GLY A 247 -24.02 10.79 7.17
CA GLY A 247 -24.41 9.47 7.68
C GLY A 247 -23.20 8.58 7.91
N GLY A 248 -23.03 8.08 9.14
CA GLY A 248 -21.94 7.16 9.50
C GLY A 248 -20.56 7.75 9.19
N TYR A 249 -19.77 7.07 8.34
CA TYR A 249 -18.42 7.53 7.95
C TYR A 249 -18.43 8.84 7.16
N GLY A 250 -19.58 9.27 6.63
CA GLY A 250 -19.71 10.56 5.94
C GLY A 250 -19.37 11.76 6.84
N SER A 251 -19.42 11.62 8.17
CA SER A 251 -19.00 12.68 9.08
C SER A 251 -17.53 13.04 8.94
N ALA A 252 -16.70 12.07 8.53
CA ALA A 252 -15.29 12.28 8.21
C ALA A 252 -15.11 13.22 7.02
N ALA A 253 -15.99 13.13 6.02
CA ALA A 253 -15.91 13.89 4.78
C ALA A 253 -16.36 15.34 4.96
N ILE A 254 -17.40 15.57 5.76
CA ILE A 254 -17.92 16.91 5.97
C ILE A 254 -17.12 17.71 7.00
N LEU A 255 -16.29 17.07 7.84
CA LEU A 255 -15.53 17.76 8.88
C LEU A 255 -14.55 18.82 8.31
N PRO A 256 -13.74 18.54 7.26
CA PRO A 256 -12.94 19.57 6.60
C PRO A 256 -13.78 20.73 6.04
N ALA A 257 -14.93 20.43 5.45
CA ALA A 257 -15.84 21.45 4.91
C ALA A 257 -16.42 22.33 6.03
N ALA A 258 -16.87 21.72 7.14
CA ALA A 258 -17.36 22.44 8.31
C ALA A 258 -16.31 23.40 8.88
N LYS A 259 -15.08 22.92 9.08
CA LYS A 259 -13.96 23.76 9.55
C LYS A 259 -13.69 24.92 8.59
N ALA A 260 -13.67 24.68 7.29
CA ALA A 260 -13.42 25.71 6.28
C ALA A 260 -14.52 26.77 6.24
N LEU A 261 -15.79 26.37 6.31
CA LEU A 261 -16.94 27.28 6.36
C LEU A 261 -16.96 28.11 7.63
N LYS A 262 -16.72 27.47 8.79
CA LYS A 262 -16.66 28.16 10.09
C LYS A 262 -15.53 29.19 10.14
N ALA A 263 -14.36 28.86 9.60
CA ALA A 263 -13.22 29.78 9.52
C ALA A 263 -13.52 31.01 8.63
N ARG A 264 -14.41 30.88 7.65
CA ARG A 264 -14.91 31.98 6.81
C ARG A 264 -16.07 32.76 7.45
N GLY A 265 -16.48 32.41 8.68
CA GLY A 265 -17.59 33.06 9.39
C GLY A 265 -18.98 32.71 8.84
N GLN A 266 -19.11 31.65 8.04
CA GLN A 266 -20.41 31.20 7.51
C GLN A 266 -21.27 30.58 8.60
N ARG A 267 -22.59 30.64 8.43
CA ARG A 267 -23.53 29.93 9.30
C ARG A 267 -23.58 28.46 8.90
N VAL A 268 -23.08 27.59 9.76
CA VAL A 268 -22.97 26.14 9.51
C VAL A 268 -23.91 25.36 10.41
N ILE A 269 -24.81 24.59 9.81
CA ILE A 269 -25.72 23.70 10.53
C ILE A 269 -25.39 22.26 10.11
N THR A 270 -25.00 21.43 11.07
CA THR A 270 -24.65 20.03 10.79
C THR A 270 -25.75 19.09 11.27
N ILE A 271 -26.16 18.16 10.42
CA ILE A 271 -27.07 17.05 10.72
C ILE A 271 -26.29 15.74 10.65
N LEU A 272 -26.19 15.02 11.77
CA LEU A 272 -25.57 13.71 11.85
C LEU A 272 -26.61 12.60 11.96
N GLY A 273 -26.46 11.56 11.15
CA GLY A 273 -27.25 10.34 11.17
C GLY A 273 -26.42 9.12 11.54
N GLY A 274 -26.93 8.30 12.46
CA GLY A 274 -26.35 6.99 12.80
C GLY A 274 -27.44 5.95 13.06
N ARG A 275 -27.12 4.66 12.93
CA ARG A 275 -28.09 3.60 13.28
C ARG A 275 -28.39 3.54 14.77
N SER A 276 -27.37 3.86 15.57
CA SER A 276 -27.35 3.84 17.04
C SER A 276 -26.36 4.87 17.57
N ARG A 277 -26.35 5.10 18.89
CA ARG A 277 -25.46 6.03 19.59
C ARG A 277 -24.00 5.81 19.25
N GLU A 278 -23.53 4.56 19.24
CA GLU A 278 -22.12 4.26 18.93
C GLU A 278 -21.75 4.48 17.46
N ARG A 279 -22.73 4.56 16.55
CA ARG A 279 -22.50 4.79 15.11
C ARG A 279 -22.59 6.28 14.73
N VAL A 280 -22.77 7.19 15.70
CA VAL A 280 -22.67 8.64 15.49
C VAL A 280 -21.20 9.06 15.65
N LEU A 281 -20.51 9.22 14.54
CA LEU A 281 -19.07 9.47 14.49
C LEU A 281 -18.76 10.97 14.45
N LEU A 282 -17.69 11.39 15.15
CA LEU A 282 -17.15 12.76 15.12
C LEU A 282 -18.10 13.88 15.56
N ALA A 283 -19.08 13.57 16.42
CA ALA A 283 -20.05 14.55 16.88
C ALA A 283 -19.40 15.74 17.61
N GLU A 284 -18.42 15.48 18.48
CA GLU A 284 -17.73 16.53 19.25
C GLU A 284 -16.92 17.44 18.33
N GLU A 285 -16.16 16.88 17.39
CA GLU A 285 -15.38 17.68 16.43
C GLU A 285 -16.28 18.52 15.51
N LEU A 286 -17.45 17.98 15.12
CA LEU A 286 -18.40 18.71 14.26
C LEU A 286 -19.22 19.75 15.02
N GLU A 287 -19.50 19.54 16.31
CA GLU A 287 -20.13 20.55 17.16
C GLU A 287 -19.26 21.81 17.24
N LEU A 288 -17.95 21.63 17.44
CA LEU A 288 -16.99 22.74 17.45
C LEU A 288 -16.84 23.43 16.09
N ALA A 289 -17.03 22.69 15.00
CA ALA A 289 -16.93 23.20 13.63
C ALA A 289 -18.26 23.74 13.07
N SER A 290 -19.34 23.78 13.88
CA SER A 290 -20.68 24.22 13.44
C SER A 290 -21.23 25.32 14.36
N ASP A 291 -22.30 26.00 13.94
CA ASP A 291 -23.12 26.86 14.82
C ASP A 291 -24.25 26.08 15.48
N GLU A 292 -24.72 25.03 14.82
CA GLU A 292 -25.77 24.14 15.33
C GLU A 292 -25.46 22.70 14.90
N LEU A 293 -25.60 21.76 15.83
CA LEU A 293 -25.47 20.33 15.57
C LEU A 293 -26.78 19.61 15.93
N ILE A 294 -27.36 18.91 14.95
CA ILE A 294 -28.53 18.04 15.14
C ILE A 294 -28.12 16.59 14.95
N ILE A 295 -28.36 15.77 15.95
CA ILE A 295 -28.07 14.33 15.89
C ILE A 295 -29.39 13.56 15.74
N THR A 296 -29.41 12.62 14.80
CA THR A 296 -30.49 11.65 14.58
C THR A 296 -29.97 10.22 14.68
N THR A 297 -30.73 9.35 15.34
CA THR A 297 -30.50 7.90 15.24
C THR A 297 -31.77 7.13 14.91
N ASP A 298 -31.63 6.05 14.14
CA ASP A 298 -32.75 5.20 13.72
C ASP A 298 -33.53 4.65 14.94
N ASP A 299 -32.79 4.30 15.99
CA ASP A 299 -33.32 3.71 17.23
C ASP A 299 -33.67 4.73 18.33
N GLY A 300 -33.26 6.00 18.20
CA GLY A 300 -33.43 7.04 19.21
C GLY A 300 -32.46 6.99 20.39
N THR A 301 -31.39 6.19 20.32
CA THR A 301 -30.39 6.07 21.41
C THR A 301 -29.49 7.30 21.60
N LYS A 302 -29.40 8.22 20.61
CA LYS A 302 -28.73 9.51 20.77
C LYS A 302 -29.45 10.58 19.94
N GLY A 303 -29.71 11.75 20.52
CA GLY A 303 -30.38 12.84 19.82
C GLY A 303 -31.85 12.48 19.52
N ARG A 304 -32.32 12.80 18.31
CA ARG A 304 -33.70 12.56 17.88
C ARG A 304 -33.84 11.18 17.24
N LYS A 305 -34.94 10.49 17.50
CA LYS A 305 -35.26 9.26 16.77
C LYS A 305 -35.75 9.60 15.36
N GLY A 306 -35.11 9.06 14.33
CA GLY A 306 -35.51 9.30 12.93
C GLY A 306 -34.33 9.34 11.97
N ILE A 307 -34.61 9.80 10.74
CA ILE A 307 -33.64 9.93 9.66
C ILE A 307 -33.30 11.40 9.42
N VAL A 308 -32.13 11.65 8.82
CA VAL A 308 -31.57 13.01 8.61
C VAL A 308 -32.44 13.95 7.77
N THR A 309 -33.34 13.43 6.93
CA THR A 309 -34.21 14.25 6.08
C THR A 309 -35.31 14.98 6.86
N GLN A 310 -35.68 14.49 8.04
CA GLN A 310 -36.68 15.13 8.90
C GLN A 310 -36.18 16.47 9.47
N PRO A 311 -35.06 16.53 10.21
CA PRO A 311 -34.52 17.82 10.67
C PRO A 311 -34.07 18.70 9.50
N LEU A 312 -33.67 18.13 8.36
CA LEU A 312 -33.40 18.92 7.17
C LEU A 312 -34.65 19.69 6.74
N ALA A 313 -35.81 19.04 6.60
CA ALA A 313 -37.05 19.70 6.23
C ALA A 313 -37.43 20.83 7.21
N GLU A 314 -37.25 20.61 8.51
CA GLU A 314 -37.48 21.62 9.55
C GLU A 314 -36.56 22.85 9.38
N ILE A 315 -35.27 22.64 9.13
CA ILE A 315 -34.31 23.74 8.89
C ILE A 315 -34.69 24.53 7.64
N LEU A 316 -35.03 23.81 6.57
CA LEU A 316 -35.42 24.42 5.30
C LEU A 316 -36.75 25.20 5.38
N GLU A 317 -37.57 24.98 6.41
CA GLU A 317 -38.77 25.78 6.74
C GLU A 317 -38.46 26.94 7.68
N ARG A 318 -37.44 26.76 8.53
CA ARG A 318 -37.05 27.71 9.57
C ARG A 318 -36.28 28.91 9.03
N GLU A 319 -35.37 28.69 8.08
CA GLU A 319 -34.48 29.74 7.58
C GLU A 319 -34.04 29.50 6.12
N PRO A 320 -33.65 30.56 5.37
CA PRO A 320 -33.09 30.40 4.04
C PRO A 320 -31.75 29.66 4.08
N VAL A 321 -31.61 28.66 3.22
CA VAL A 321 -30.39 27.85 3.06
C VAL A 321 -29.81 28.08 1.68
N ALA A 322 -28.54 28.44 1.62
CA ALA A 322 -27.83 28.69 0.37
C ALA A 322 -27.38 27.38 -0.29
N GLU A 323 -26.92 26.42 0.51
CA GLU A 323 -26.37 25.16 0.03
C GLU A 323 -26.57 24.02 1.03
N VAL A 324 -26.80 22.81 0.52
CA VAL A 324 -26.79 21.58 1.29
C VAL A 324 -25.65 20.69 0.80
N VAL A 325 -24.80 20.19 1.70
CA VAL A 325 -23.76 19.19 1.37
C VAL A 325 -24.11 17.88 2.03
N ALA A 326 -24.30 16.81 1.26
CA ALA A 326 -24.69 15.50 1.79
C ALA A 326 -23.66 14.41 1.49
N VAL A 327 -23.15 13.75 2.55
CA VAL A 327 -22.17 12.66 2.42
C VAL A 327 -22.54 11.47 3.29
N GLY A 328 -22.67 10.30 2.68
CA GLY A 328 -22.98 9.08 3.43
C GLY A 328 -23.47 7.95 2.53
N PRO A 329 -24.27 7.01 3.06
CA PRO A 329 -24.86 5.96 2.25
C PRO A 329 -25.64 6.53 1.06
N MET A 330 -25.53 5.89 -0.10
CA MET A 330 -26.20 6.34 -1.33
C MET A 330 -27.71 6.58 -1.18
N PRO A 331 -28.51 5.75 -0.47
CA PRO A 331 -29.92 6.05 -0.22
C PRO A 331 -30.15 7.35 0.56
N MET A 332 -29.24 7.71 1.47
CA MET A 332 -29.31 8.97 2.22
C MET A 332 -29.02 10.15 1.30
N MET A 333 -27.95 10.09 0.49
CA MET A 333 -27.60 11.15 -0.45
C MET A 333 -28.72 11.38 -1.48
N GLN A 334 -29.34 10.30 -1.97
CA GLN A 334 -30.49 10.37 -2.87
C GLN A 334 -31.70 11.03 -2.18
N ALA A 335 -32.02 10.65 -0.93
CA ALA A 335 -33.15 11.21 -0.21
C ALA A 335 -32.96 12.70 0.12
N VAL A 336 -31.75 13.11 0.48
CA VAL A 336 -31.43 14.54 0.70
C VAL A 336 -31.54 15.33 -0.60
N SER A 337 -31.00 14.79 -1.71
CA SER A 337 -31.10 15.43 -3.03
C SER A 337 -32.55 15.63 -3.47
N GLU A 338 -33.43 14.67 -3.20
CA GLU A 338 -34.84 14.80 -3.55
C GLU A 338 -35.58 15.80 -2.64
N ALA A 339 -35.29 15.78 -1.33
CA ALA A 339 -35.90 16.71 -0.38
C ALA A 339 -35.61 18.19 -0.67
N THR A 340 -34.47 18.48 -1.31
CA THR A 340 -34.06 19.84 -1.68
C THR A 340 -34.46 20.23 -3.11
N ARG A 341 -34.72 19.25 -3.99
CA ARG A 341 -35.07 19.46 -5.41
C ARG A 341 -36.30 20.35 -5.58
N GLU A 342 -37.39 20.03 -4.88
CA GLU A 342 -38.65 20.79 -4.98
C GLU A 342 -38.51 22.23 -4.49
N ARG A 343 -37.55 22.50 -3.59
CA ARG A 343 -37.28 23.82 -3.03
C ARG A 343 -36.23 24.60 -3.83
N GLY A 344 -35.65 24.01 -4.87
CA GLY A 344 -34.63 24.66 -5.71
C GLY A 344 -33.30 24.95 -4.99
N ILE A 345 -33.01 24.23 -3.90
CA ILE A 345 -31.80 24.46 -3.10
C ILE A 345 -30.67 23.60 -3.64
N PHE A 346 -29.56 24.25 -4.03
CA PHE A 346 -28.40 23.53 -4.54
C PHE A 346 -27.89 22.51 -3.52
N THR A 347 -27.66 21.28 -3.99
CA THR A 347 -27.26 20.17 -3.13
C THR A 347 -26.05 19.47 -3.70
N LEU A 348 -24.93 19.57 -3.00
CA LEU A 348 -23.69 18.88 -3.32
C LEU A 348 -23.70 17.49 -2.66
N VAL A 349 -23.40 16.44 -3.43
CA VAL A 349 -23.26 15.08 -2.91
C VAL A 349 -21.88 14.51 -3.21
N SER A 350 -21.23 13.92 -2.20
CA SER A 350 -19.92 13.29 -2.38
C SER A 350 -20.07 11.79 -2.68
N LEU A 351 -19.86 11.41 -3.94
CA LEU A 351 -20.17 10.07 -4.42
C LEU A 351 -19.13 9.03 -4.02
N ASN A 352 -19.60 7.88 -3.53
CA ASN A 352 -18.78 6.72 -3.21
C ASN A 352 -18.73 5.70 -4.37
N ALA A 353 -18.26 6.13 -5.54
CA ALA A 353 -18.09 5.26 -6.70
C ALA A 353 -16.91 4.28 -6.53
N LEU A 354 -16.96 3.13 -7.21
CA LEU A 354 -15.83 2.18 -7.26
C LEU A 354 -14.61 2.85 -7.89
N MET A 355 -13.44 2.76 -7.27
CA MET A 355 -12.20 3.36 -7.77
C MET A 355 -11.08 2.33 -7.88
N VAL A 356 -10.15 2.57 -8.80
CA VAL A 356 -8.97 1.72 -9.02
C VAL A 356 -7.72 2.57 -9.01
N ASP A 357 -7.56 3.47 -9.97
CA ASP A 357 -6.42 4.38 -10.07
C ASP A 357 -6.59 5.66 -9.25
N GLY A 358 -7.79 6.24 -9.24
CA GLY A 358 -8.06 7.52 -8.57
C GLY A 358 -7.59 8.76 -9.33
N THR A 359 -7.13 8.60 -10.57
CA THR A 359 -6.45 9.65 -11.37
C THR A 359 -7.13 9.96 -12.71
N GLY A 360 -8.27 9.31 -13.01
CA GLY A 360 -9.05 9.51 -14.23
C GLY A 360 -8.63 8.65 -15.42
N MET A 361 -7.72 7.69 -15.24
CA MET A 361 -7.14 6.93 -16.36
C MET A 361 -8.01 5.74 -16.80
N CYS A 362 -8.76 5.10 -15.90
CA CYS A 362 -9.43 3.82 -16.22
C CYS A 362 -10.95 3.88 -16.41
N GLY A 363 -11.63 4.93 -15.94
CA GLY A 363 -13.10 5.03 -15.97
C GLY A 363 -13.84 4.05 -15.05
N GLY A 364 -13.14 3.43 -14.08
CA GLY A 364 -13.74 2.58 -13.05
C GLY A 364 -14.75 3.32 -12.17
N CYS A 365 -14.47 4.59 -11.88
CA CYS A 365 -15.31 5.48 -11.08
C CYS A 365 -16.36 6.24 -11.87
N ARG A 366 -16.63 5.85 -13.12
CA ARG A 366 -17.55 6.58 -13.98
C ARG A 366 -18.96 6.63 -13.37
N VAL A 367 -19.57 7.80 -13.49
CA VAL A 367 -20.93 8.14 -13.04
C VAL A 367 -21.63 8.92 -14.16
N SER A 368 -22.96 8.90 -14.17
CA SER A 368 -23.76 9.73 -15.07
C SER A 368 -24.32 10.91 -14.27
N VAL A 369 -24.00 12.13 -14.69
CA VAL A 369 -24.43 13.39 -14.06
C VAL A 369 -24.99 14.28 -15.16
N GLY A 370 -26.29 14.59 -15.10
CA GLY A 370 -26.95 15.44 -16.09
C GLY A 370 -27.02 14.83 -17.50
N GLY A 371 -26.94 13.50 -17.61
CA GLY A 371 -26.88 12.79 -18.89
C GLY A 371 -25.46 12.68 -19.48
N GLU A 372 -24.46 13.26 -18.83
CA GLU A 372 -23.06 13.15 -19.23
C GLU A 372 -22.29 12.14 -18.37
N MET A 373 -21.37 11.42 -18.99
CA MET A 373 -20.46 10.54 -18.27
C MET A 373 -19.31 11.36 -17.68
N LYS A 374 -19.14 11.27 -16.36
CA LYS A 374 -18.06 11.90 -15.58
C LYS A 374 -17.27 10.84 -14.81
N PHE A 375 -16.03 11.15 -14.41
CA PHE A 375 -15.18 10.30 -13.60
C PHE A 375 -15.09 10.86 -12.18
N ALA A 376 -15.70 10.18 -11.21
CA ALA A 376 -15.80 10.69 -9.84
C ALA A 376 -14.43 10.98 -9.18
N CYS A 377 -13.35 10.29 -9.56
CA CYS A 377 -12.03 10.56 -9.00
C CYS A 377 -11.34 11.82 -9.56
N PHE A 378 -11.79 12.32 -10.71
CA PHE A 378 -11.12 13.40 -11.45
C PHE A 378 -12.02 14.63 -11.60
N ASP A 379 -13.28 14.42 -12.00
CA ASP A 379 -14.31 15.46 -12.10
C ASP A 379 -15.03 15.73 -10.77
N GLY A 380 -14.92 14.81 -9.81
CA GLY A 380 -15.59 14.86 -8.50
C GLY A 380 -14.60 14.72 -7.34
N PRO A 381 -14.96 14.08 -6.21
CA PRO A 381 -16.11 13.17 -6.03
C PRO A 381 -17.44 13.88 -5.76
N ASP A 382 -17.40 15.19 -5.58
CA ASP A 382 -18.55 16.02 -5.29
C ASP A 382 -19.29 16.41 -6.59
N PHE A 383 -20.61 16.20 -6.63
CA PHE A 383 -21.45 16.53 -7.78
C PHE A 383 -22.77 17.15 -7.35
N ASP A 384 -23.44 17.83 -8.28
CA ASP A 384 -24.82 18.27 -8.13
C ASP A 384 -25.76 17.05 -7.97
N GLY A 385 -26.26 16.84 -6.75
CA GLY A 385 -27.09 15.71 -6.36
C GLY A 385 -28.41 15.64 -7.13
N HIS A 386 -28.90 16.75 -7.68
CA HIS A 386 -30.13 16.74 -8.50
C HIS A 386 -29.91 16.13 -9.88
N LYS A 387 -28.67 16.08 -10.34
CA LYS A 387 -28.26 15.60 -11.67
C LYS A 387 -27.68 14.18 -11.66
N VAL A 388 -27.37 13.61 -10.49
CA VAL A 388 -26.76 12.28 -10.37
C VAL A 388 -27.76 11.16 -10.71
N ASP A 389 -27.35 10.22 -11.56
CA ASP A 389 -28.05 8.94 -11.74
C ASP A 389 -27.68 7.93 -10.63
N PHE A 390 -28.43 7.99 -9.53
CA PHE A 390 -28.27 7.07 -8.40
C PHE A 390 -28.58 5.60 -8.75
N ASN A 391 -29.38 5.33 -9.79
CA ASN A 391 -29.71 3.96 -10.21
C ASN A 391 -28.50 3.29 -10.86
N MET A 392 -27.85 4.01 -11.78
CA MET A 392 -26.62 3.55 -12.41
C MET A 392 -25.52 3.34 -11.36
N LEU A 393 -25.31 4.29 -10.45
CA LEU A 393 -24.33 4.16 -9.37
C LEU A 393 -24.59 2.91 -8.51
N ARG A 394 -25.86 2.65 -8.13
CA ARG A 394 -26.25 1.45 -7.37
C ARG A 394 -25.92 0.15 -8.12
N MET A 395 -26.20 0.08 -9.42
CA MET A 395 -25.88 -1.11 -10.22
C MET A 395 -24.37 -1.36 -10.23
N ARG A 396 -23.57 -0.30 -10.37
CA ARG A 396 -22.11 -0.39 -10.37
C ARG A 396 -21.55 -0.85 -9.02
N GLN A 397 -22.04 -0.31 -7.91
CA GLN A 397 -21.60 -0.72 -6.57
C GLN A 397 -21.88 -2.20 -6.26
N ASN A 398 -22.87 -2.80 -6.92
CA ASN A 398 -23.20 -4.22 -6.72
C ASN A 398 -22.41 -5.16 -7.63
N TRP A 399 -21.56 -4.64 -8.53
CA TRP A 399 -20.95 -5.43 -9.60
C TRP A 399 -20.04 -6.56 -9.11
N TYR A 400 -19.29 -6.34 -8.03
CA TYR A 400 -18.31 -7.31 -7.50
C TYR A 400 -18.73 -7.99 -6.20
N LYS A 401 -19.99 -7.84 -5.77
CA LYS A 401 -20.47 -8.34 -4.47
C LYS A 401 -20.18 -9.82 -4.21
N GLU A 402 -20.28 -10.67 -5.24
CA GLU A 402 -20.00 -12.10 -5.12
C GLU A 402 -18.52 -12.36 -4.85
N SER A 403 -17.63 -11.76 -5.65
CA SER A 403 -16.18 -11.88 -5.48
C SER A 403 -15.70 -11.27 -4.16
N GLU A 404 -16.25 -10.12 -3.76
CA GLU A 404 -15.99 -9.47 -2.48
C GLU A 404 -16.40 -10.36 -1.30
N GLY A 405 -17.57 -11.00 -1.39
CA GLY A 405 -18.05 -11.95 -0.38
C GLY A 405 -17.13 -13.16 -0.24
N ALA A 406 -16.75 -13.78 -1.37
CA ALA A 406 -15.83 -14.91 -1.37
C ALA A 406 -14.46 -14.57 -0.76
N ALA A 407 -13.91 -13.40 -1.09
CA ALA A 407 -12.63 -12.94 -0.53
C ALA A 407 -12.73 -12.61 0.96
N ARG A 408 -13.82 -11.95 1.38
CA ARG A 408 -14.07 -11.53 2.77
C ARG A 408 -14.21 -12.72 3.72
N ASP A 409 -14.86 -13.78 3.26
CA ASP A 409 -15.19 -14.97 4.06
C ASP A 409 -14.13 -16.08 3.91
N HIS A 410 -13.06 -15.82 3.16
CA HIS A 410 -11.95 -16.76 3.00
C HIS A 410 -11.19 -16.96 4.32
N VAL A 411 -11.15 -18.22 4.78
CA VAL A 411 -10.32 -18.65 5.90
C VAL A 411 -9.11 -19.40 5.34
N CYS A 412 -7.96 -18.73 5.25
CA CYS A 412 -6.72 -19.35 4.81
C CYS A 412 -6.17 -20.27 5.90
N ASN A 413 -6.22 -21.59 5.70
CA ASN A 413 -5.68 -22.56 6.66
C ASN A 413 -4.17 -22.83 6.48
N LEU A 414 -3.57 -22.34 5.39
CA LEU A 414 -2.14 -22.53 5.09
C LEU A 414 -1.28 -21.79 6.12
N GLY A 415 -0.41 -22.51 6.82
CA GLY A 415 0.45 -21.96 7.87
C GLY A 415 -0.25 -21.69 9.21
N LEU A 416 -1.55 -21.98 9.32
CA LEU A 416 -2.33 -21.85 10.56
C LEU A 416 -2.61 -23.18 11.26
N SER A 417 -2.24 -24.31 10.67
CA SER A 417 -2.36 -25.62 11.32
C SER A 417 -1.49 -25.66 12.58
N ARG A 418 -2.15 -25.58 13.74
CA ARG A 418 -1.57 -25.79 15.08
C ARG A 418 -1.27 -27.26 15.38
N VAL A 419 -1.47 -28.18 14.44
CA VAL A 419 -1.07 -29.57 14.63
C VAL A 419 0.46 -29.57 14.69
N PRO A 420 1.08 -29.84 15.85
CA PRO A 420 2.53 -29.95 15.91
C PRO A 420 2.86 -31.19 15.09
N GLY A 421 3.27 -31.00 13.84
CA GLY A 421 3.81 -32.08 13.03
C GLY A 421 5.26 -32.26 13.42
N THR A 422 5.55 -32.70 14.64
CA THR A 422 6.89 -33.24 14.90
C THR A 422 7.06 -34.51 14.08
N GLU A 423 8.28 -34.92 13.72
CA GLU A 423 8.50 -36.21 13.03
C GLU A 423 7.93 -37.44 13.78
N ALA A 424 7.59 -37.26 15.06
CA ALA A 424 6.95 -38.28 15.89
C ALA A 424 5.44 -38.45 15.58
N ASP A 425 4.77 -37.41 15.06
CA ASP A 425 3.32 -37.40 14.81
C ASP A 425 2.95 -37.78 13.37
N GLN A 426 3.97 -38.00 12.52
CA GLN A 426 3.76 -38.46 11.16
C GLN A 426 3.30 -39.92 11.14
N PRO A 427 2.30 -40.29 10.32
CA PRO A 427 1.85 -41.67 10.23
C PRO A 427 3.01 -42.57 9.77
N ARG A 428 3.32 -43.59 10.57
CA ARG A 428 4.32 -44.62 10.24
C ARG A 428 3.59 -45.92 9.91
N ILE A 429 3.93 -46.50 8.77
CA ILE A 429 3.46 -47.84 8.39
C ILE A 429 4.55 -48.82 8.80
N GLU A 430 4.19 -49.82 9.61
CA GLU A 430 5.13 -50.88 9.98
C GLU A 430 5.53 -51.71 8.75
N PRO A 431 6.77 -52.25 8.71
CA PRO A 431 7.20 -53.10 7.61
C PRO A 431 6.34 -54.36 7.50
N VAL A 432 5.84 -54.64 6.29
CA VAL A 432 4.96 -55.79 6.03
C VAL A 432 5.79 -56.95 5.48
N ALA A 433 5.83 -58.08 6.18
CA ALA A 433 6.48 -59.30 5.69
C ALA A 433 5.97 -60.55 6.43
N ASP A 434 5.79 -61.64 5.68
CA ASP A 434 5.40 -62.97 6.24
C ASP A 434 6.61 -63.79 6.74
N LEU A 435 7.82 -63.24 6.64
CA LEU A 435 9.07 -63.85 7.06
C LEU A 435 9.67 -63.12 8.26
N ASP A 436 10.39 -63.85 9.11
CA ASP A 436 11.17 -63.28 10.22
C ASP A 436 12.44 -62.59 9.72
N TRP A 437 12.24 -61.47 9.05
CA TRP A 437 13.28 -60.74 8.32
C TRP A 437 14.31 -60.07 9.22
N GLN A 438 14.00 -59.86 10.50
CA GLN A 438 14.92 -59.24 11.46
C GLN A 438 16.09 -60.16 11.82
N ASN A 439 15.86 -61.49 11.76
CA ASN A 439 16.85 -62.51 12.07
C ASN A 439 17.50 -63.12 10.82
N LEU A 440 17.24 -62.55 9.64
CA LEU A 440 17.76 -63.03 8.36
C LEU A 440 18.76 -62.05 7.75
N ASP A 441 19.79 -62.61 7.11
CA ASP A 441 20.68 -61.85 6.24
C ASP A 441 19.98 -61.54 4.91
N LEU A 442 19.34 -60.36 4.85
CA LEU A 442 18.54 -59.90 3.71
C LEU A 442 19.31 -59.93 2.38
N PRO A 443 20.58 -59.46 2.29
CA PRO A 443 21.43 -59.63 1.11
C PRO A 443 21.56 -61.07 0.59
N SER A 444 21.46 -62.08 1.46
CA SER A 444 21.70 -63.49 1.12
C SER A 444 20.43 -64.30 0.82
N LEU A 445 19.25 -63.65 0.79
CA LEU A 445 17.99 -64.35 0.50
C LEU A 445 17.97 -64.98 -0.90
N LYS A 446 17.42 -66.20 -0.99
CA LYS A 446 17.22 -66.89 -2.28
C LYS A 446 16.10 -66.21 -3.08
N PRO A 447 16.11 -66.25 -4.43
CA PRO A 447 15.09 -65.60 -5.27
C PRO A 447 13.64 -65.97 -4.90
N ALA A 448 13.38 -67.24 -4.55
CA ALA A 448 12.06 -67.70 -4.16
C ALA A 448 11.57 -67.07 -2.83
N GLN A 449 12.48 -66.67 -1.94
CA GLN A 449 12.15 -65.97 -0.70
C GLN A 449 11.92 -64.48 -0.97
N ARG A 450 12.75 -63.85 -1.81
CA ARG A 450 12.61 -62.44 -2.20
C ARG A 450 11.25 -62.14 -2.84
N MET A 451 10.78 -63.05 -3.71
CA MET A 451 9.48 -62.92 -4.38
C MET A 451 8.27 -63.01 -3.44
N LYS A 452 8.44 -63.49 -2.20
CA LYS A 452 7.37 -63.57 -1.19
C LYS A 452 7.24 -62.31 -0.35
N ILE A 453 8.25 -61.43 -0.35
CA ILE A 453 8.18 -60.16 0.36
C ILE A 453 7.11 -59.31 -0.36
N PRO A 454 6.14 -58.69 0.33
CA PRO A 454 5.18 -57.77 -0.27
C PRO A 454 5.78 -56.37 -0.47
N ARG A 455 5.20 -55.54 -1.35
CA ARG A 455 5.77 -54.22 -1.68
C ARG A 455 5.50 -53.28 -0.52
N GLN A 456 6.51 -52.56 -0.08
CA GLN A 456 6.39 -51.62 1.03
C GLN A 456 5.75 -50.32 0.53
N VAL A 457 4.79 -49.81 1.30
CA VAL A 457 4.04 -48.60 0.97
C VAL A 457 4.46 -47.47 1.90
N ALA A 458 4.74 -46.31 1.29
CA ALA A 458 5.01 -45.09 2.02
C ALA A 458 3.72 -44.49 2.58
N ALA A 459 3.76 -44.03 3.83
CA ALA A 459 2.66 -43.30 4.42
C ALA A 459 2.44 -41.96 3.71
N CYS A 460 1.22 -41.44 3.77
CA CYS A 460 0.92 -40.07 3.37
C CYS A 460 0.43 -39.29 4.59
N GLN A 461 0.69 -37.98 4.63
CA GLN A 461 0.08 -37.09 5.61
C GLN A 461 -1.45 -37.21 5.56
N ASP A 462 -2.07 -37.15 6.75
CA ASP A 462 -3.52 -37.09 6.88
C ASP A 462 -4.08 -35.88 6.11
N PRO A 463 -5.20 -36.02 5.37
CA PRO A 463 -5.84 -34.92 4.66
C PRO A 463 -6.07 -33.67 5.52
N ALA A 464 -6.41 -33.83 6.80
CA ALA A 464 -6.65 -32.71 7.72
C ALA A 464 -5.36 -31.95 8.07
N ILE A 465 -4.20 -32.62 8.01
CA ILE A 465 -2.90 -32.02 8.32
C ILE A 465 -2.32 -31.34 7.07
N ARG A 466 -2.32 -32.02 5.91
CA ARG A 466 -1.65 -31.54 4.69
C ARG A 466 -2.28 -30.29 4.06
N VAL A 467 -3.54 -29.97 4.37
CA VAL A 467 -4.19 -28.74 3.89
C VAL A 467 -3.67 -27.47 4.60
N GLY A 468 -2.88 -27.62 5.66
CA GLY A 468 -2.41 -26.49 6.47
C GLY A 468 -0.89 -26.28 6.47
N ASN A 469 -0.13 -26.99 5.64
CA ASN A 469 1.33 -26.85 5.56
C ASN A 469 1.87 -27.08 4.14
N PHE A 470 3.16 -26.79 3.93
CA PHE A 470 3.88 -27.01 2.68
C PHE A 470 4.80 -28.24 2.72
N SER A 471 4.68 -29.08 3.74
CA SER A 471 5.48 -30.30 3.90
C SER A 471 5.03 -31.38 2.91
N GLU A 472 5.92 -32.33 2.61
CA GLU A 472 5.66 -33.36 1.60
C GLU A 472 4.48 -34.27 1.95
N VAL A 473 3.56 -34.48 1.01
CA VAL A 473 2.36 -35.29 1.24
C VAL A 473 2.72 -36.77 1.42
N THR A 474 3.57 -37.33 0.56
CA THR A 474 4.05 -38.71 0.74
C THR A 474 5.35 -38.70 1.52
N LEU A 475 5.43 -39.53 2.55
CA LEU A 475 6.57 -39.62 3.45
C LEU A 475 7.62 -40.62 2.93
N ALA A 476 8.81 -40.63 3.51
CA ALA A 476 9.85 -41.61 3.19
C ALA A 476 9.49 -42.99 3.78
N LEU A 477 10.04 -44.06 3.19
CA LEU A 477 10.00 -45.37 3.83
C LEU A 477 10.81 -45.31 5.13
N ASN A 478 10.32 -45.97 6.18
CA ASN A 478 11.15 -46.14 7.38
C ASN A 478 12.31 -47.12 7.09
N PRO A 479 13.38 -47.15 7.92
CA PRO A 479 14.53 -48.01 7.67
C PRO A 479 14.20 -49.50 7.50
N GLY A 480 13.24 -50.03 8.27
CA GLY A 480 12.82 -51.43 8.14
C GLY A 480 12.12 -51.71 6.81
N GLN A 481 11.20 -50.82 6.42
CA GLN A 481 10.53 -50.88 5.11
C GLN A 481 11.53 -50.77 3.97
N ALA A 482 12.48 -49.83 4.03
CA ALA A 482 13.47 -49.64 2.97
C ALA A 482 14.36 -50.88 2.81
N ARG A 483 14.80 -51.50 3.92
CA ARG A 483 15.58 -52.75 3.88
C ARG A 483 14.80 -53.91 3.29
N LEU A 484 13.53 -54.08 3.67
CA LEU A 484 12.66 -55.12 3.14
C LEU A 484 12.33 -54.91 1.67
N GLU A 485 12.03 -53.68 1.26
CA GLU A 485 11.77 -53.33 -0.13
C GLU A 485 13.03 -53.56 -0.99
N ALA A 486 14.22 -53.22 -0.47
CA ALA A 486 15.48 -53.51 -1.12
C ALA A 486 15.76 -55.01 -1.28
N ALA A 487 15.39 -55.81 -0.28
CA ALA A 487 15.56 -57.27 -0.30
C ALA A 487 14.74 -57.97 -1.40
N ARG A 488 13.71 -57.32 -1.96
CA ARG A 488 12.95 -57.83 -3.12
C ARG A 488 13.79 -57.89 -4.40
N CYS A 489 14.84 -57.09 -4.51
CA CYS A 489 15.70 -57.06 -5.71
C CYS A 489 16.35 -58.42 -5.94
N LEU A 490 16.19 -58.99 -7.13
CA LEU A 490 16.70 -60.33 -7.47
C LEU A 490 18.19 -60.36 -7.85
N ASP A 491 18.87 -59.21 -7.82
CA ASP A 491 20.26 -59.05 -8.28
C ASP A 491 20.48 -59.70 -9.66
N CYS A 492 19.66 -59.27 -10.63
CA CYS A 492 19.59 -59.89 -11.95
C CYS A 492 20.94 -59.82 -12.66
N LYS A 493 21.40 -60.94 -13.22
CA LYS A 493 22.62 -60.99 -14.06
C LYS A 493 22.62 -59.97 -15.20
N VAL A 494 21.45 -59.71 -15.78
CA VAL A 494 21.24 -58.65 -16.78
C VAL A 494 20.17 -57.70 -16.23
N PRO A 495 20.58 -56.56 -15.61
CA PRO A 495 19.65 -55.70 -14.89
C PRO A 495 18.90 -54.75 -15.84
N LYS A 496 17.74 -55.19 -16.33
CA LYS A 496 16.87 -54.40 -17.23
C LYS A 496 16.37 -53.08 -16.65
N CYS A 497 16.40 -52.92 -15.32
CA CYS A 497 16.10 -51.66 -14.67
C CYS A 497 17.14 -50.56 -14.97
N VAL A 498 18.41 -50.92 -15.17
CA VAL A 498 19.48 -49.98 -15.54
C VAL A 498 19.25 -49.46 -16.95
N ASP A 499 18.98 -50.36 -17.91
CA ASP A 499 18.58 -50.01 -19.30
C ASP A 499 17.33 -49.10 -19.32
N GLY A 500 16.43 -49.28 -18.34
CA GLY A 500 15.20 -48.49 -18.21
C GLY A 500 15.41 -47.12 -17.57
N CYS A 501 16.59 -46.81 -17.04
CA CYS A 501 16.91 -45.54 -16.39
C CYS A 501 17.61 -44.59 -17.40
N PRO A 502 17.05 -43.41 -17.71
CA PRO A 502 17.62 -42.47 -18.67
C PRO A 502 19.04 -41.99 -18.34
N VAL A 503 19.40 -42.01 -17.05
CA VAL A 503 20.71 -41.59 -16.54
C VAL A 503 21.58 -42.78 -16.11
N ASN A 504 21.20 -44.02 -16.45
CA ASN A 504 21.99 -45.22 -16.20
C ASN A 504 22.42 -45.40 -14.73
N ILE A 505 21.52 -45.13 -13.77
CA ILE A 505 21.80 -45.41 -12.36
C ILE A 505 22.07 -46.90 -12.18
N ASP A 506 23.13 -47.23 -11.44
CA ASP A 506 23.42 -48.60 -10.98
C ASP A 506 22.43 -49.01 -9.87
N ILE A 507 21.22 -49.34 -10.32
CA ILE A 507 20.08 -49.66 -9.47
C ILE A 507 20.37 -50.87 -8.56
N PRO A 508 20.90 -52.00 -9.06
CA PRO A 508 21.25 -53.12 -8.20
C PRO A 508 22.26 -52.73 -7.11
N ALA A 509 23.29 -51.95 -7.44
CA ALA A 509 24.33 -51.61 -6.46
C ALA A 509 23.81 -50.78 -5.29
N PHE A 510 23.07 -49.68 -5.54
CA PHE A 510 22.57 -48.87 -4.43
C PHE A 510 21.52 -49.64 -3.60
N ILE A 511 20.70 -50.49 -4.24
CA ILE A 511 19.71 -51.31 -3.52
C ILE A 511 20.40 -52.34 -2.61
N ARG A 512 21.53 -52.93 -3.02
CA ARG A 512 22.30 -53.85 -2.15
C ARG A 512 22.79 -53.15 -0.88
N GLU A 513 23.29 -51.93 -0.99
CA GLU A 513 23.72 -51.15 0.18
C GLU A 513 22.55 -50.83 1.12
N ILE A 514 21.37 -50.50 0.57
CA ILE A 514 20.16 -50.32 1.40
C ILE A 514 19.79 -51.63 2.11
N ALA A 515 19.79 -52.78 1.43
CA ALA A 515 19.48 -54.07 2.05
C ALA A 515 20.47 -54.44 3.17
N ALA A 516 21.76 -54.09 2.99
CA ALA A 516 22.81 -54.23 3.98
C ALA A 516 22.68 -53.24 5.16
N GLY A 517 21.83 -52.22 5.04
CA GLY A 517 21.58 -51.23 6.09
C GLY A 517 22.46 -49.99 6.01
N ASP A 518 23.12 -49.71 4.88
CA ASP A 518 23.94 -48.52 4.66
C ASP A 518 23.32 -47.58 3.59
N PRO A 519 22.35 -46.72 3.99
CA PRO A 519 21.74 -45.76 3.06
C PRO A 519 22.72 -44.69 2.59
N LEU A 520 23.77 -44.38 3.34
CA LEU A 520 24.78 -43.39 2.96
C LEU A 520 25.66 -43.92 1.83
N ALA A 521 26.09 -45.19 1.89
CA ALA A 521 26.78 -45.85 0.78
C ALA A 521 25.90 -45.91 -0.46
N ALA A 522 24.61 -46.26 -0.31
CA ALA A 522 23.64 -46.23 -1.40
C ALA A 522 23.56 -44.84 -2.05
N ALA A 523 23.48 -43.78 -1.24
CA ALA A 523 23.40 -42.40 -1.73
C ALA A 523 24.65 -41.98 -2.50
N ARG A 524 25.85 -42.40 -2.06
CA ARG A 524 27.10 -42.16 -2.78
C ARG A 524 27.12 -42.86 -4.15
N ILE A 525 26.53 -44.05 -4.25
CA ILE A 525 26.40 -44.76 -5.54
C ILE A 525 25.47 -43.99 -6.48
N LEU A 526 24.31 -43.52 -5.98
CA LEU A 526 23.39 -42.69 -6.76
C LEU A 526 24.07 -41.42 -7.30
N LYS A 527 24.89 -40.77 -6.46
CA LYS A 527 25.65 -39.56 -6.82
C LYS A 527 26.68 -39.75 -7.92
N ARG A 528 27.08 -40.98 -8.27
CA ARG A 528 27.99 -41.25 -9.40
C ARG A 528 27.35 -40.93 -10.75
N SER A 529 26.03 -41.08 -10.86
CA SER A 529 25.29 -40.96 -12.12
C SER A 529 24.25 -39.84 -12.10
N SER A 530 23.82 -39.38 -10.93
CA SER A 530 22.86 -38.29 -10.77
C SER A 530 23.36 -37.24 -9.77
N SER A 531 23.38 -35.97 -10.18
CA SER A 531 23.67 -34.85 -9.27
C SER A 531 22.49 -34.54 -8.33
N LEU A 532 21.28 -34.99 -8.67
CA LEU A 532 20.03 -34.65 -8.00
C LEU A 532 19.21 -35.89 -7.57
N PRO A 533 19.79 -36.88 -6.86
CA PRO A 533 19.08 -38.11 -6.51
C PRO A 533 17.88 -37.86 -5.58
N ALA A 534 17.96 -36.85 -4.71
CA ALA A 534 16.84 -36.46 -3.83
C ALA A 534 15.63 -35.95 -4.62
N VAL A 535 15.86 -35.24 -5.73
CA VAL A 535 14.80 -34.78 -6.64
C VAL A 535 14.28 -35.95 -7.46
N CYS A 536 15.18 -36.77 -8.03
CA CYS A 536 14.81 -37.91 -8.87
C CYS A 536 13.91 -38.91 -8.12
N GLY A 537 14.23 -39.25 -6.86
CA GLY A 537 13.39 -40.11 -6.02
C GLY A 537 11.98 -39.56 -5.72
N ARG A 538 11.71 -38.28 -5.98
CA ARG A 538 10.41 -37.62 -5.76
C ARG A 538 9.59 -37.41 -7.03
N VAL A 539 10.25 -37.07 -8.15
CA VAL A 539 9.55 -36.58 -9.35
C VAL A 539 9.76 -37.43 -10.60
N CYS A 540 10.75 -38.34 -10.60
CA CYS A 540 10.98 -39.19 -11.76
C CYS A 540 9.80 -40.16 -11.92
N PRO A 541 9.28 -40.40 -13.13
CA PRO A 541 8.19 -41.36 -13.35
C PRO A 541 8.74 -42.79 -13.43
N GLN A 542 9.26 -43.33 -12.32
CA GLN A 542 9.95 -44.63 -12.32
C GLN A 542 9.03 -45.79 -12.76
N GLU A 543 7.72 -45.68 -12.51
CA GLU A 543 6.70 -46.63 -12.91
C GLU A 543 6.55 -46.77 -14.43
N LYS A 544 7.02 -45.78 -15.20
CA LYS A 544 7.10 -45.82 -16.67
C LYS A 544 8.51 -46.11 -17.19
N GLN A 545 9.49 -46.21 -16.30
CA GLN A 545 10.91 -46.31 -16.62
C GLN A 545 11.53 -47.58 -16.01
N CYS A 546 12.43 -47.43 -15.02
CA CYS A 546 13.19 -48.53 -14.44
C CYS A 546 12.31 -49.57 -13.72
N GLU A 547 11.21 -49.17 -13.08
CA GLU A 547 10.28 -50.12 -12.46
C GLU A 547 9.48 -50.90 -13.51
N ALA A 548 9.10 -50.25 -14.63
CA ALA A 548 8.41 -50.91 -15.75
C ALA A 548 9.25 -52.04 -16.39
N LYS A 549 10.58 -51.98 -16.24
CA LYS A 549 11.52 -52.99 -16.75
C LYS A 549 11.98 -53.98 -15.68
N CYS A 550 11.50 -53.87 -14.44
CA CYS A 550 11.91 -54.72 -13.34
C CYS A 550 11.42 -56.17 -13.52
N VAL A 551 12.32 -57.16 -13.41
CA VAL A 551 11.99 -58.59 -13.57
C VAL A 551 11.01 -59.09 -12.51
N VAL A 552 11.05 -58.54 -11.29
CA VAL A 552 10.07 -58.84 -10.23
C VAL A 552 8.65 -58.48 -10.69
N GLY A 553 8.53 -57.39 -11.46
CA GLY A 553 7.27 -56.89 -12.03
C GLY A 553 6.57 -57.83 -13.01
N ILE A 554 7.24 -58.91 -13.47
CA ILE A 554 6.64 -59.88 -14.40
C ILE A 554 5.64 -60.81 -13.68
N LYS A 555 5.94 -61.19 -12.43
CA LYS A 555 5.14 -62.15 -11.64
C LYS A 555 4.57 -61.56 -10.35
N GLY A 556 4.90 -60.32 -10.04
CA GLY A 556 4.44 -59.59 -8.86
C GLY A 556 4.61 -58.08 -9.09
N GLU A 557 4.61 -57.30 -8.02
CA GLU A 557 4.86 -55.86 -8.14
C GLU A 557 6.36 -55.57 -8.29
N ALA A 558 6.73 -54.63 -9.16
CA ALA A 558 8.11 -54.20 -9.31
C ALA A 558 8.70 -53.74 -7.97
N VAL A 559 10.02 -53.84 -7.84
CA VAL A 559 10.74 -53.20 -6.72
C VAL A 559 10.49 -51.69 -6.80
N GLY A 560 10.14 -51.07 -5.68
CA GLY A 560 9.93 -49.64 -5.52
C GLY A 560 11.24 -48.85 -5.58
N ILE A 561 11.91 -48.89 -6.73
CA ILE A 561 13.19 -48.25 -7.00
C ILE A 561 13.12 -46.76 -6.66
N GLY A 562 12.05 -46.05 -7.03
CA GLY A 562 11.92 -44.62 -6.73
C GLY A 562 11.85 -44.32 -5.22
N ARG A 563 11.16 -45.19 -4.46
CA ARG A 563 11.06 -45.07 -3.00
C ARG A 563 12.40 -45.33 -2.31
N LEU A 564 13.14 -46.32 -2.80
CA LEU A 564 14.48 -46.65 -2.32
C LEU A 564 15.51 -45.56 -2.69
N GLU A 565 15.40 -45.00 -3.89
CA GLU A 565 16.22 -43.88 -4.36
C GLU A 565 16.01 -42.66 -3.46
N ARG A 566 14.75 -42.30 -3.17
CA ARG A 566 14.41 -41.26 -2.21
C ARG A 566 15.01 -41.54 -0.83
N PHE A 567 14.77 -42.74 -0.29
CA PHE A 567 15.26 -43.12 1.05
C PHE A 567 16.78 -42.98 1.18
N ALA A 568 17.53 -43.47 0.19
CA ALA A 568 18.98 -43.31 0.18
C ALA A 568 19.39 -41.83 0.04
N ALA A 569 18.75 -41.08 -0.85
CA ALA A 569 19.10 -39.68 -1.08
C ALA A 569 18.78 -38.78 0.13
N ASP A 570 17.69 -39.05 0.84
CA ASP A 570 17.28 -38.31 2.05
C ASP A 570 18.30 -38.51 3.19
N ALA A 571 19.08 -39.59 3.20
CA ALA A 571 20.15 -39.79 4.18
C ALA A 571 21.35 -38.81 4.01
N LEU A 572 21.39 -38.03 2.92
CA LEU A 572 22.40 -36.99 2.70
C LEU A 572 21.92 -35.58 3.09
N LEU A 573 20.64 -35.41 3.41
CA LEU A 573 20.02 -34.16 3.85
C LEU A 573 20.05 -34.09 5.38
#